data_AF-A0A239R0J2-F1
#
_entry.id   AF-A0A239R0J2-F1
#
_cell.length_a   1.000
_cell.length_b   1.000
_cell.length_c   1.000
_cell.angle_alpha   90.00
_cell.angle_beta   90.00
_cell.angle_gamma   90.00
#
_symmetry.space_group_name_H-M   'P 1'
#
loop_
_entity.id
_entity.type
_entity.pdbx_description
1 polymer ?
#
loop_
_entity_poly.entity_id
_entity_poly.type
_entity_poly.pdbx_seq_one_letter_code
_entity_poly.pdbx_strand_id
1 'polypeptide(L)' 'MTFLKSNGWDKYLRTLDWAEFARHYNGPQYVQNKYDKKLQDAYSKYK' A
#
# COMPACT_ATOMS: atom_id res chain seq x y z
N MET A 1 10.85 15.99 0.54
CA MET A 1 10.90 14.63 -0.04
C MET A 1 9.78 13.80 0.56
N THR A 2 8.98 13.14 -0.29
CA THR A 2 7.76 12.41 0.08
C THR A 2 8.08 11.26 1.04
N PHE A 3 7.35 11.19 2.16
CA PHE A 3 7.47 10.15 3.21
C PHE A 3 7.58 8.71 2.68
N LEU A 4 6.95 8.41 1.54
CA LEU A 4 7.02 7.11 0.88
C LEU A 4 8.39 6.80 0.27
N LYS A 5 9.05 7.80 -0.32
CA LYS A 5 10.38 7.65 -0.94
C LYS A 5 11.49 7.56 0.10
N SER A 6 11.36 8.29 1.22
CA SER A 6 12.34 8.20 2.31
C SER A 6 12.33 6.82 2.98
N ASN A 7 11.16 6.17 3.02
CA ASN A 7 11.03 4.81 3.56
C ASN A 7 11.23 3.70 2.51
N GLY A 8 11.41 4.07 1.23
CA GLY A 8 11.53 3.10 0.12
C GLY A 8 10.27 2.26 -0.09
N TRP A 9 9.09 2.75 0.33
CA TRP A 9 7.81 2.05 0.16
C TRP A 9 7.20 2.28 -1.22
N ASP A 10 7.74 3.23 -1.98
CA ASP A 10 7.31 3.46 -3.37
C ASP A 10 7.54 2.23 -4.26
N LYS A 11 8.52 1.38 -3.92
CA LYS A 11 8.73 0.10 -4.60
C LYS A 11 7.50 -0.80 -4.55
N TYR A 12 6.80 -0.85 -3.42
CA TYR A 12 5.60 -1.70 -3.25
C TYR A 12 4.43 -1.21 -4.11
N LEU A 13 4.30 0.11 -4.28
CA LEU A 13 3.32 0.68 -5.21
C LEU A 13 3.64 0.35 -6.68
N ARG A 14 4.93 0.33 -7.05
CA ARG A 14 5.37 -0.02 -8.41
C ARG A 14 5.20 -1.50 -8.73
N THR A 15 5.42 -2.37 -7.74
CA THR A 15 5.24 -3.83 -7.89
C THR A 15 3.81 -4.29 -7.62
N LEU A 16 2.88 -3.37 -7.32
CA LEU A 16 1.49 -3.66 -6.94
C LEU A 16 1.36 -4.59 -5.72
N ASP A 17 2.33 -4.52 -4.81
CA ASP A 17 2.31 -5.25 -3.55
C ASP A 17 1.54 -4.47 -2.49
N TRP A 18 0.22 -4.57 -2.56
CA TRP A 18 -0.69 -3.85 -1.67
C TRP A 18 -0.61 -4.32 -0.23
N ALA A 19 -0.25 -5.58 0.02
CA ALA A 19 -0.13 -6.13 1.36
C ALA A 19 1.07 -5.53 2.09
N GLU A 20 2.25 -5.55 1.46
CA GLU A 20 3.44 -4.94 2.07
C GLU A 20 3.31 -3.42 2.19
N PHE A 21 2.76 -2.75 1.18
CA PHE A 21 2.49 -1.32 1.28
C PHE A 21 1.52 -1.01 2.43
N ALA A 22 0.41 -1.74 2.53
CA ALA A 22 -0.58 -1.53 3.58
C ALA A 22 -0.03 -1.85 4.98
N ARG A 23 0.79 -2.89 5.11
CA ARG A 23 1.46 -3.28 6.36
C ARG A 23 2.41 -2.21 6.86
N HIS A 24 3.22 -1.66 5.97
CA HIS A 24 4.18 -0.62 6.31
C HIS A 24 3.51 0.73 6.59
N TYR A 25 2.52 1.11 5.78
CA TYR A 25 1.87 2.42 5.88
C TYR A 25 0.79 2.47 6.97
N ASN A 26 -0.08 1.45 7.06
CA ASN A 26 -1.20 1.40 8.03
C ASN A 26 -0.85 0.60 9.29
N GLY A 27 0.30 -0.07 9.32
CA GLY A 27 0.74 -0.89 10.45
C GLY A 27 0.18 -2.32 10.44
N PRO A 28 0.48 -3.12 11.47
CA PRO A 28 0.14 -4.55 11.54
C PRO A 28 -1.37 -4.83 11.54
N GLN A 29 -2.21 -3.85 11.89
CA GLN A 29 -3.66 -3.96 11.83
C GLN A 29 -4.24 -3.80 10.41
N TYR A 30 -3.39 -3.68 9.39
CA TYR A 30 -3.85 -3.47 8.02
C TYR A 30 -4.84 -4.53 7.52
N VAL A 31 -4.68 -5.78 7.98
CA VAL A 31 -5.51 -6.93 7.63
C VAL A 31 -6.93 -6.78 8.19
N GLN A 32 -7.08 -6.27 9.42
CA GLN A 32 -8.39 -6.10 10.05
C GLN A 32 -9.27 -5.11 9.27
N ASN A 33 -8.64 -4.05 8.76
CA ASN A 33 -9.30 -3.00 7.98
C ASN A 33 -9.30 -3.26 6.47
N LYS A 34 -8.72 -4.39 6.03
CA LYS A 34 -8.60 -4.82 4.63
C LYS A 34 -8.03 -3.72 3.72
N TYR A 35 -7.00 -3.02 4.19
CA TYR A 35 -6.40 -1.91 3.45
C TYR A 35 -5.72 -2.37 2.15
N ASP A 36 -5.15 -3.58 2.16
CA ASP A 36 -4.62 -4.27 0.98
C ASP A 36 -5.66 -4.34 -0.15
N LYS A 37 -6.87 -4.85 0.15
CA LYS A 37 -7.95 -4.96 -0.84
C LYS A 37 -8.46 -3.61 -1.30
N LYS A 38 -8.64 -2.65 -0.38
CA LYS A 38 -9.09 -1.30 -0.73
C LYS A 38 -8.14 -0.60 -1.69
N LEU A 39 -6.83 -0.78 -1.49
CA LEU A 39 -5.81 -0.22 -2.37
C LEU A 39 -5.81 -0.90 -3.74
N GLN A 40 -5.95 -2.23 -3.77
CA GLN A 40 -6.08 -2.98 -5.02
C GLN A 40 -7.32 -2.57 -5.82
N ASP A 41 -8.46 -2.47 -5.16
CA ASP A 41 -9.73 -2.07 -5.77
C ASP A 41 -9.66 -0.64 -6.30
N ALA A 42 -9.08 0.29 -5.51
CA ALA A 42 -8.85 1.66 -5.94
C ALA A 42 -7.93 1.71 -7.17
N TYR A 43 -6.80 0.99 -7.15
CA TYR A 43 -5.91 0.93 -8.32
C TYR A 43 -6.62 0.38 -9.56
N SER A 44 -7.42 -0.68 -9.40
CA SER A 44 -8.19 -1.27 -10.50
C SER A 44 -9.25 -0.33 -11.05
N LYS A 45 -9.81 0.57 -10.22
CA LYS A 45 -10.81 1.57 -10.61
C LYS A 45 -10.20 2.77 -11.35
N TYR A 46 -8.95 3.13 -11.04
CA TYR A 46 -8.26 4.29 -11.61
C TYR A 46 -7.25 3.95 -12.71
N LYS A 47 -7.07 2.66 -13.01
CA LYS A 47 -6.31 2.19 -14.18
C LYS A 47 -7.10 2.43 -15.47
#